data_AF-A0A015MNW2-F1
#
_entry.id   AF-A0A015MNW2-F1
#
_cell.length_a   1.000
_cell.length_b   1.000
_cell.length_c   1.000
_cell.angle_alpha   90.00
_cell.angle_beta   90.00
_cell.angle_gamma   90.00
#
_symmetry.space_group_name_H-M   'P 1'
#
loop_
_entity.id
_entity.type
_entity.pdbx_description
1 polymer ?
#
loop_
_entity_poly.entity_id
_entity_poly.type
_entity_poly.pdbx_seq_one_letter_code
_entity_poly.pdbx_strand_id
1 'polypeptide(L)'
;MHLLCTANESDAIEQKEFANWLLKIGKGQISIINGLASNIIQLPNNIVLQLQNINNLIQLIYLNLSINSNRKYLIEQVILALKNVDVYFVNTIIIDQFPGKKIEYFSTDAIEEQSNSEYQYPIEF
;
A
#
# COMPACT_ATOMS: atom_id res chain seq x y z
N MET A 1 -5.58 1.20 -11.57
CA MET A 1 -5.76 -0.05 -10.81
C MET A 1 -5.41 -1.19 -11.75
N HIS A 2 -4.19 -1.73 -11.64
CA HIS A 2 -3.79 -2.88 -12.47
C HIS A 2 -4.37 -4.14 -11.85
N LEU A 3 -5.38 -4.72 -12.50
CA LEU A 3 -5.78 -6.09 -12.26
C LEU A 3 -4.74 -6.97 -12.95
N LEU A 4 -3.85 -7.59 -12.20
CA LEU A 4 -2.94 -8.59 -12.74
C LEU A 4 -3.78 -9.74 -13.30
N CYS A 5 -3.74 -9.94 -14.62
CA CYS A 5 -4.15 -11.22 -15.22
C CYS A 5 -3.21 -12.29 -14.68
N THR A 6 -3.69 -13.12 -13.74
CA THR A 6 -2.91 -14.24 -13.22
C THR A 6 -3.18 -15.50 -14.05
N ALA A 7 -2.20 -16.40 -14.08
CA ALA A 7 -2.15 -17.55 -14.99
C ALA A 7 -3.02 -18.77 -14.57
N ASN A 8 -3.83 -18.64 -13.51
CA ASN A 8 -4.55 -19.77 -12.88
C ASN A 8 -6.08 -19.55 -12.90
N GLU A 9 -6.86 -20.60 -13.18
CA GLU A 9 -8.33 -20.53 -13.30
C GLU A 9 -9.04 -20.07 -12.01
N SER A 10 -8.52 -20.43 -10.83
CA SER A 10 -9.10 -20.05 -9.54
C SER A 10 -9.09 -18.54 -9.33
N ASP A 11 -7.94 -17.90 -9.56
CA ASP A 11 -7.79 -16.45 -9.39
C ASP A 11 -8.67 -15.67 -10.38
N ALA A 12 -8.80 -16.17 -11.61
CA ALA A 12 -9.64 -15.56 -12.63
C ALA A 12 -11.13 -15.57 -12.22
N ILE A 13 -11.57 -16.63 -11.54
CA ILE A 13 -12.93 -16.72 -10.98
C ILE A 13 -13.12 -15.69 -9.87
N GLU A 14 -12.19 -15.60 -8.91
CA GLU A 14 -12.27 -14.64 -7.80
C GLU A 14 -12.30 -13.19 -8.30
N GLN A 15 -11.45 -12.85 -9.28
CA GLN A 15 -11.45 -11.52 -9.89
C GLN A 15 -12.78 -11.19 -10.56
N LYS A 16 -13.37 -12.16 -11.28
CA LYS A 16 -14.68 -12.00 -11.92
C LYS A 16 -15.79 -11.81 -10.89
N GLU A 17 -15.78 -12.56 -9.79
CA GLU A 17 -16.74 -12.40 -8.70
C GLU A 17 -16.63 -11.03 -8.04
N PHE A 18 -15.41 -10.58 -7.76
CA PHE A 18 -15.16 -9.25 -7.21
C PHE A 18 -15.61 -8.12 -8.15
N ALA A 19 -15.30 -8.23 -9.45
CA ALA A 19 -15.76 -7.26 -10.45
C ALA A 19 -17.29 -7.22 -10.56
N ASN A 20 -17.95 -8.37 -10.52
CA ASN A 20 -19.41 -8.45 -10.51
C ASN A 20 -20.01 -7.83 -9.24
N TRP A 21 -19.38 -8.03 -8.08
CA TRP A 21 -19.78 -7.39 -6.84
C TRP A 21 -19.67 -5.86 -6.94
N LEU A 22 -18.55 -5.32 -7.43
CA LEU A 22 -18.38 -3.88 -7.69
C LEU A 22 -19.45 -3.32 -8.64
N LEU A 23 -19.81 -4.05 -9.71
CA LEU A 23 -20.87 -3.64 -10.62
C LEU A 23 -22.25 -3.57 -9.94
N LYS A 24 -22.55 -4.49 -9.02
CA LYS A 24 -23.79 -4.44 -8.22
C LYS A 24 -23.83 -3.21 -7.32
N ILE A 25 -22.69 -2.81 -6.72
CA ILE A 25 -22.57 -1.55 -5.96
C ILE A 25 -22.92 -0.38 -6.86
N GLY A 26 -22.26 -0.27 -8.02
CA GLY A 26 -22.44 0.85 -8.95
C GLY A 26 -23.87 0.96 -9.52
N LYS A 27 -24.59 -0.16 -9.62
CA LYS A 27 -26.00 -0.20 -10.03
C LYS A 27 -26.99 0.00 -8.88
N GLY A 28 -26.54 0.12 -7.63
CA GLY A 28 -27.42 0.21 -6.46
C GLY A 28 -28.22 -1.08 -6.19
N GLN A 29 -27.73 -2.23 -6.63
CA GLN A 29 -28.41 -3.54 -6.53
C GLN A 29 -28.02 -4.33 -5.28
N ILE A 30 -27.41 -3.68 -4.29
CA ILE A 30 -26.98 -4.33 -3.04
C ILE A 30 -28.06 -4.12 -1.98
N SER A 31 -28.34 -5.18 -1.25
CA SER A 31 -29.32 -5.18 -0.16
C SER A 31 -28.96 -4.14 0.90
N ILE A 32 -29.93 -3.33 1.27
CA ILE A 32 -29.82 -2.43 2.42
C ILE A 32 -29.77 -3.29 3.68
N ILE A 33 -28.82 -2.99 4.55
CA ILE A 33 -28.69 -3.68 5.83
C ILE A 33 -29.71 -3.06 6.79
N ASN A 34 -30.64 -3.86 7.30
CA ASN A 34 -31.68 -3.40 8.22
C ASN A 34 -31.06 -2.72 9.44
N GLY A 35 -31.52 -1.49 9.76
CA GLY A 35 -31.02 -0.70 10.89
C GLY A 35 -29.79 0.16 10.57
N LEU A 36 -29.27 0.13 9.34
CA LEU A 36 -28.21 1.01 8.87
C LEU A 36 -28.71 1.96 7.77
N ALA A 37 -27.98 3.05 7.55
CA ALA A 37 -28.29 4.02 6.50
C ALA A 37 -28.15 3.39 5.10
N SER A 38 -28.97 3.84 4.15
CA SER A 38 -29.01 3.30 2.77
C SER A 38 -27.73 3.52 1.95
N ASN A 39 -26.80 4.33 2.45
CA ASN A 39 -25.49 4.60 1.84
C ASN A 39 -24.37 3.70 2.40
N ILE A 40 -24.70 2.69 3.22
CA ILE A 40 -23.75 1.75 3.80
C ILE A 40 -23.80 0.45 3.00
N ILE A 41 -22.62 -0.06 2.66
CA ILE A 41 -22.45 -1.37 2.02
C ILE A 41 -21.73 -2.32 2.96
N GLN A 42 -22.05 -3.61 2.86
CA GLN A 42 -21.27 -4.66 3.52
C GLN A 42 -20.11 -5.07 2.61
N LEU A 43 -18.89 -4.99 3.15
CA LEU A 43 -17.72 -5.54 2.47
C LEU A 43 -17.72 -7.08 2.59
N PRO A 44 -17.38 -7.81 1.52
CA PRO A 44 -17.12 -9.23 1.57
C PRO A 44 -16.03 -9.59 2.59
N ASN A 45 -16.21 -10.68 3.34
CA ASN A 45 -15.27 -11.06 4.40
C ASN A 45 -13.87 -11.39 3.87
N ASN A 46 -13.75 -11.82 2.61
CA ASN A 46 -12.47 -12.17 1.98
C ASN A 46 -11.58 -10.95 1.67
N ILE A 47 -12.14 -9.73 1.66
CA ILE A 47 -11.36 -8.49 1.47
C ILE A 47 -11.21 -7.70 2.77
N VAL A 48 -11.76 -8.19 3.88
CA VAL A 48 -11.67 -7.57 5.20
C VAL A 48 -10.56 -8.25 5.99
N LEU A 49 -9.61 -7.45 6.47
CA LEU A 49 -8.61 -7.92 7.42
C LEU A 49 -9.29 -8.22 8.76
N GLN A 50 -9.23 -9.48 9.19
CA GLN A 50 -9.83 -9.91 10.46
C GLN A 50 -9.21 -9.21 11.67
N LEU A 51 -7.90 -8.94 11.61
CA LEU A 51 -7.17 -8.19 12.63
C LEU A 51 -6.91 -6.79 12.09
N GLN A 52 -7.61 -5.79 12.64
CA GLN A 52 -7.52 -4.38 12.24
C GLN A 52 -6.25 -3.71 12.78
N ASN A 53 -5.09 -4.26 12.43
CA ASN A 53 -3.78 -3.72 12.81
C ASN A 53 -2.91 -3.53 11.57
N ILE A 54 -2.35 -2.33 11.41
CA ILE A 54 -1.50 -1.99 10.27
C ILE A 54 -0.25 -2.87 10.19
N ASN A 55 0.30 -3.32 11.32
CA ASN A 55 1.46 -4.20 11.33
C ASN A 55 1.14 -5.57 10.74
N ASN A 56 -0.08 -6.07 10.96
CA ASN A 56 -0.53 -7.32 10.37
C ASN A 56 -0.71 -7.19 8.86
N LEU A 57 -1.26 -6.05 8.38
CA LEU A 57 -1.33 -5.76 6.95
C LEU A 57 0.06 -5.73 6.32
N ILE A 58 1.01 -5.02 6.94
CA ILE A 58 2.39 -4.93 6.46
C ILE A 58 3.02 -6.33 6.40
N GLN A 59 2.84 -7.16 7.43
CA GLN A 59 3.40 -8.52 7.46
C GLN A 59 2.75 -9.46 6.42
N LEU A 60 1.46 -9.26 6.11
CA LEU A 60 0.77 -10.03 5.08
C LEU A 60 1.31 -9.72 3.67
N ILE A 61 1.65 -8.47 3.40
CA ILE A 61 2.14 -8.03 2.08
C ILE A 61 3.65 -8.20 1.95
N TYR A 62 4.39 -7.81 2.99
CA TYR A 62 5.84 -7.93 3.08
C TYR A 62 6.21 -9.05 4.08
N LEU A 63 6.26 -10.28 3.57
CA LEU A 63 6.67 -11.47 4.32
C LEU A 63 8.14 -11.35 4.74
N ASN A 64 8.35 -10.88 5.97
CA ASN A 64 9.65 -10.71 6.62
C ASN A 64 10.66 -9.89 5.80
N LEU A 65 10.57 -8.56 5.93
CA LEU A 65 11.47 -7.59 5.30
C LEU A 65 12.95 -7.77 5.64
N SER A 66 13.26 -8.40 6.78
CA SER A 66 14.65 -8.69 7.18
C SER A 66 15.28 -9.81 6.35
N ILE A 67 14.46 -10.70 5.77
CA ILE A 67 14.91 -11.82 4.92
C ILE A 67 14.73 -11.50 3.43
N ASN A 68 13.62 -10.83 3.08
CA ASN A 68 13.21 -10.58 1.69
C ASN A 68 13.41 -9.12 1.27
N SER A 69 14.60 -8.54 1.50
CA SER A 69 14.91 -7.15 1.13
C SER A 69 15.35 -6.97 -0.34
N ASN A 70 15.17 -7.98 -1.20
CA ASN A 70 15.58 -7.89 -2.61
C ASN A 70 14.68 -6.89 -3.36
N ARG A 71 15.30 -6.00 -4.14
CA ARG A 71 14.61 -5.00 -4.99
C ARG A 71 13.46 -5.59 -5.81
N LYS A 72 13.64 -6.77 -6.42
CA LYS A 72 12.59 -7.39 -7.25
C LYS A 72 11.32 -7.68 -6.44
N TYR A 73 11.50 -8.24 -5.24
CA TYR A 73 10.39 -8.56 -4.35
C TYR A 73 9.65 -7.29 -3.89
N LEU A 74 10.40 -6.24 -3.54
CA LEU A 74 9.81 -5.00 -3.03
C LEU A 74 8.98 -4.24 -4.07
N ILE A 75 9.38 -4.28 -5.35
CA ILE A 75 8.69 -3.58 -6.44
C ILE A 75 7.34 -4.26 -6.78
N GLU A 76 7.21 -5.55 -6.52
CA GLU A 76 5.97 -6.30 -6.79
C GLU A 76 4.87 -6.07 -5.75
N GLN A 77 5.22 -5.48 -4.60
CA GLN A 77 4.31 -5.28 -3.48
C GLN A 77 3.87 -3.82 -3.35
N VAL A 78 2.59 -3.58 -3.13
CA VAL A 78 2.04 -2.22 -2.99
C VAL A 78 0.99 -2.14 -1.89
N ILE A 79 1.09 -1.09 -1.06
CA ILE A 79 0.05 -0.65 -0.14
C ILE A 79 -0.47 0.70 -0.61
N LEU A 80 -1.77 0.79 -0.84
CA LEU A 80 -2.43 2.01 -1.26
C LEU A 80 -3.25 2.57 -0.10
N ALA A 81 -3.15 3.88 0.13
CA ALA A 81 -3.97 4.60 1.08
C ALA A 81 -4.60 5.82 0.41
N LEU A 82 -5.75 6.26 0.92
CA LEU A 82 -6.51 7.36 0.34
C LEU A 82 -5.81 8.72 0.51
N LYS A 83 -5.14 8.93 1.65
CA LYS A 83 -4.46 10.19 1.98
C LYS A 83 -2.97 9.97 2.10
N ASN A 84 -2.21 10.99 1.70
CA ASN A 84 -0.75 10.97 1.82
C ASN A 84 -0.26 10.89 3.28
N VAL A 85 -1.02 11.41 4.25
CA VAL A 85 -0.68 11.27 5.68
C VAL A 85 -0.69 9.80 6.12
N ASP A 86 -1.63 9.02 5.61
CA ASP A 86 -1.72 7.59 5.89
C ASP A 86 -0.59 6.84 5.17
N VAL A 87 -0.27 7.23 3.93
CA VAL A 87 0.90 6.69 3.19
C VAL A 87 2.20 6.95 3.96
N TYR A 88 2.39 8.17 4.46
CA TYR A 88 3.59 8.54 5.22
C TYR A 88 3.72 7.71 6.51
N PHE A 89 2.61 7.53 7.24
CA PHE A 89 2.57 6.71 8.44
C PHE A 89 2.97 5.25 8.15
N VAL A 90 2.38 4.65 7.12
CA VAL A 90 2.69 3.27 6.70
C VAL A 90 4.15 3.14 6.26
N ASN A 91 4.62 4.07 5.42
CA ASN A 91 6.00 4.07 4.94
C ASN A 91 7.02 4.19 6.08
N THR A 92 6.71 4.99 7.11
CA THR A 92 7.58 5.14 8.28
C THR A 92 7.75 3.80 9.02
N ILE A 93 6.65 3.09 9.27
CA ILE A 93 6.68 1.77 9.92
C ILE A 93 7.49 0.78 9.09
N ILE A 94 7.29 0.76 7.76
CA ILE A 94 8.00 -0.14 6.85
C ILE A 94 9.51 0.16 6.85
N ILE A 95 9.90 1.44 6.73
CA ILE A 95 11.30 1.87 6.73
C ILE A 95 12.00 1.44 8.03
N ASP A 96 11.33 1.59 9.17
CA ASP A 96 11.91 1.23 10.47
C ASP A 96 12.08 -0.29 10.66
N GLN A 97 11.42 -1.13 9.84
CA GLN A 97 11.61 -2.58 9.82
C GLN A 97 12.72 -3.04 8.87
N PHE A 98 13.21 -2.19 7.97
CA PHE A 98 14.28 -2.57 7.04
C PHE A 98 15.60 -2.81 7.78
N PRO A 99 16.34 -3.87 7.42
CA PRO A 99 17.68 -4.06 7.94
C PRO A 99 18.61 -2.97 7.39
N GLY A 100 19.39 -2.33 8.25
CA GLY A 100 20.39 -1.34 7.87
C GLY A 100 20.20 0.02 8.55
N LYS A 101 20.95 1.02 8.08
CA LYS A 101 20.90 2.37 8.61
C LYS A 101 19.89 3.20 7.82
N LYS A 102 18.96 3.85 8.53
CA LYS A 102 18.07 4.87 7.97
C LYS A 102 18.89 6.09 7.54
N ILE A 103 18.70 6.53 6.30
CA ILE A 103 19.34 7.72 5.73
C ILE A 103 18.22 8.65 5.28
N GLU A 104 18.28 9.89 5.73
CA GLU A 104 17.40 10.96 5.29
C GLU A 104 18.13 11.80 4.25
N TYR A 105 17.46 12.07 3.13
CA TYR A 105 17.99 12.89 2.05
C TYR A 105 17.18 14.18 1.98
N PHE A 106 17.86 15.31 2.13
CA PHE A 106 17.26 16.62 1.98
C PHE A 106 17.21 16.99 0.50
N SER A 107 16.09 17.56 0.05
CA SER A 107 16.04 18.17 -1.28
C SER A 107 16.91 19.43 -1.30
N THR A 108 17.39 19.81 -2.49
CA THR A 108 18.19 21.04 -2.67
C THR A 108 17.47 22.27 -2.10
N ASP A 109 16.15 22.34 -2.24
CA ASP A 109 15.34 23.46 -1.72
C ASP A 109 15.13 23.43 -0.20
N ALA A 110 15.39 22.30 0.46
CA ALA A 110 15.28 22.14 1.92
C ALA A 110 16.62 22.35 2.65
N ILE A 111 17.73 22.40 1.90
CA ILE A 111 19.03 22.83 2.40
C ILE A 111 18.98 24.37 2.42
N GLU A 112 18.33 24.94 3.43
CA GLU A 112 18.64 26.32 3.80
C GLU A 112 20.16 26.40 4.03
N GLU A 113 20.78 27.47 3.53
CA GLU A 113 22.22 27.78 3.42
C GLU A 113 23.03 27.67 4.74
N GLN A 114 22.91 26.56 5.46
CA GLN A 114 23.57 26.30 6.72
C GLN A 114 24.68 25.30 6.45
N SER A 115 25.86 25.88 6.22
CA SER A 115 27.21 25.31 6.28
C SER A 115 27.81 24.68 5.01
N ASN A 116 28.89 25.35 4.55
CA ASN A 116 29.93 24.96 3.59
C ASN A 116 29.52 24.70 2.14
N SER A 117 29.87 25.67 1.30
CA SER A 117 29.80 25.68 -0.18
C SER A 117 30.61 24.58 -0.89
N GLU A 118 31.36 23.73 -0.17
CA GLU A 118 32.16 22.63 -0.75
C GLU A 118 31.35 21.35 -1.00
N TYR A 119 30.13 21.22 -0.48
CA TYR A 119 29.27 20.03 -0.67
C TYR A 119 28.10 20.25 -1.64
N GLN A 120 28.03 21.41 -2.28
CA GLN A 120 26.83 21.84 -2.99
C GLN A 120 26.75 21.39 -4.46
N TYR A 121 27.77 20.70 -4.97
CA TYR A 121 27.75 20.13 -6.31
C TYR A 121 28.34 18.71 -6.32
N PRO A 122 27.71 17.75 -7.03
CA PRO A 122 28.31 16.46 -7.27
C PRO A 122 29.58 16.64 -8.14
N ILE A 123 30.63 15.88 -7.84
CA ILE A 123 31.82 15.82 -8.68
C ILE A 123 31.41 15.16 -10.00
N GLU A 124 31.45 15.92 -11.09
CA GLU A 124 31.24 15.38 -12.43
C GLU A 124 32.43 14.47 -12.80
N PHE A 125 32.14 13.26 -13.27
CA PHE A 125 33.10 12.32 -13.84
C PHE A 125 33.21 12.51 -15.35
#